data_AF-A0A1H1XMV2-F1
#
_entry.id   AF-A0A1H1XMV2-F1
#
_cell.length_a   1.000
_cell.length_b   1.000
_cell.length_c   1.000
_cell.angle_alpha   90.00
_cell.angle_beta   90.00
_cell.angle_gamma   90.00
#
_symmetry.space_group_name_H-M   'P 1'
#
loop_
_entity.id
_entity.type
_entity.pdbx_description
1 polymer ?
#
loop_
_entity_poly.entity_id
_entity_poly.type
_entity_poly.pdbx_seq_one_letter_code
_entity_poly.pdbx_strand_id
1 'polypeptide(L)' 'MATTANVTTIPILSRPKQTAEHFQVSIMTLHRWSKQPGFPTPIKRGQIVLHDTSAIAVWLSGGDDK' A
#
# COMPACT_ATOMS: atom_id res chain seq x y z
N MET A 1 32.66 6.06 -2.56
CA MET A 1 32.09 5.14 -1.56
C MET A 1 30.60 5.44 -1.48
N ALA A 2 29.74 4.57 -1.98
CA ALA A 2 28.31 4.84 -2.15
C ALA A 2 27.57 4.62 -0.82
N THR A 3 26.87 5.66 -0.36
CA THR A 3 26.05 5.64 0.86
C THR A 3 24.79 4.81 0.61
N THR A 4 24.77 3.57 1.11
CA THR A 4 23.54 2.77 1.21
C THR A 4 22.68 3.35 2.32
N ALA A 5 21.78 4.28 1.98
CA ALA A 5 20.71 4.70 2.88
C ALA A 5 19.73 3.52 3.02
N ASN A 6 19.86 2.77 4.11
CA ASN A 6 18.96 1.69 4.47
C ASN A 6 17.63 2.32 4.93
N VAL A 7 16.76 2.68 3.98
CA VAL A 7 15.46 3.30 4.25
C VAL A 7 14.60 2.25 4.94
N THR A 8 14.58 2.30 6.27
CA THR A 8 13.67 1.47 7.06
C THR A 8 12.30 2.11 6.92
N THR A 9 11.57 1.74 5.87
CA THR A 9 10.22 2.24 5.63
C THR A 9 9.32 1.69 6.72
N ILE A 10 9.05 2.51 7.73
CA ILE A 10 8.12 2.17 8.80
C ILE A 10 6.76 1.90 8.12
N PRO A 11 6.14 0.72 8.30
CA PRO A 11 4.89 0.40 7.65
C PRO A 11 3.80 1.33 8.16
N ILE A 12 3.35 2.25 7.31
CA ILE A 12 2.27 3.20 7.64
C ILE A 12 0.95 2.49 7.37
N LEU A 13 0.48 1.80 8.41
CA LEU A 13 -0.79 1.09 8.38
C LEU A 13 -1.94 2.09 8.54
N SER A 14 -2.78 2.18 7.52
CA SER A 14 -3.94 3.07 7.48
C SER A 14 -5.23 2.30 7.24
N ARG A 15 -6.35 2.84 7.70
CA ARG A 15 -7.68 2.26 7.45
C ARG A 15 -8.08 2.47 5.98
N PRO A 16 -8.96 1.64 5.39
CA PRO A 16 -9.21 1.63 3.95
C PRO A 16 -9.74 2.98 3.44
N LYS A 17 -10.55 3.68 4.25
CA LYS A 17 -11.02 5.04 3.94
C LYS A 17 -9.87 6.04 3.83
N GLN A 18 -8.96 6.03 4.80
CA GLN A 18 -7.80 6.93 4.82
C GLN A 18 -6.80 6.57 3.72
N THR A 19 -6.59 5.28 3.45
CA THR A 19 -5.76 4.82 2.33
C THR A 19 -6.34 5.30 1.00
N ALA A 20 -7.65 5.16 0.81
CA ALA A 20 -8.36 5.61 -0.38
C ALA A 20 -8.25 7.13 -0.59
N GLU A 21 -8.43 7.92 0.48
CA GLU A 21 -8.25 9.38 0.47
C GLU A 21 -6.79 9.75 0.12
N HIS A 22 -5.80 9.06 0.70
CA HIS A 22 -4.38 9.32 0.46
C HIS A 22 -3.97 9.12 -1.00
N PHE A 23 -4.43 8.04 -1.62
CA PHE A 23 -4.15 7.74 -3.05
C PHE A 23 -5.17 8.37 -4.00
N GLN A 24 -6.13 9.15 -3.49
CA GLN A 24 -7.24 9.74 -4.27
C GLN A 24 -8.01 8.72 -5.12
N VAL A 25 -8.21 7.52 -4.59
CA VAL A 25 -8.97 6.43 -5.25
C VAL A 25 -10.23 6.09 -4.48
N SER A 26 -11.14 5.36 -5.11
CA SER A 26 -12.31 4.83 -4.42
C SER A 26 -11.94 3.62 -3.54
N ILE A 27 -12.70 3.38 -2.46
CA ILE A 27 -12.58 2.16 -1.64
C ILE A 27 -12.79 0.90 -2.50
N MET A 28 -13.68 0.97 -3.50
CA MET A 28 -13.89 -0.10 -4.48
C MET A 28 -12.64 -0.39 -5.30
N THR A 29 -11.90 0.65 -5.72
CA THR A 29 -10.61 0.50 -6.41
C THR A 29 -9.61 -0.21 -5.51
N LEU A 30 -9.54 0.19 -4.24
CA LEU A 30 -8.65 -0.41 -3.25
C LEU A 30 -8.97 -1.90 -3.00
N HIS A 31 -10.25 -2.24 -2.94
CA HIS A 31 -10.71 -3.63 -2.89
C HIS A 31 -10.38 -4.41 -4.18
N ARG A 32 -10.49 -3.80 -5.36
CA ARG A 32 -10.08 -4.44 -6.62
C ARG A 32 -8.58 -4.72 -6.64
N TRP A 33 -7.77 -3.75 -6.23
CA TRP A 33 -6.32 -3.91 -6.11
C TRP A 33 -5.96 -5.03 -5.13
N SER A 34 -6.68 -5.18 -4.02
CA SER A 34 -6.46 -6.30 -3.08
C SER A 34 -6.63 -7.70 -3.68
N LYS A 35 -7.27 -7.80 -4.86
CA LYS A 35 -7.42 -9.05 -5.61
C LYS A 35 -6.39 -9.22 -6.72
N GLN A 36 -5.58 -8.20 -7.00
CA GLN A 36 -4.54 -8.27 -8.02
C GLN A 36 -3.33 -9.03 -7.49
N PRO A 37 -2.70 -9.88 -8.30
CA PRO A 37 -1.49 -10.57 -7.92
C PRO A 37 -0.38 -9.54 -7.65
N GLY A 38 0.36 -9.75 -6.56
CA GLY A 38 1.46 -8.86 -6.15
C GLY A 38 1.02 -7.62 -5.37
N PHE A 39 -0.28 -7.39 -5.17
CA PHE A 39 -0.73 -6.32 -4.28
C PHE A 39 -0.37 -6.63 -2.82
N PRO A 40 0.09 -5.64 -2.04
CA PRO A 40 0.46 -5.85 -0.64
C PRO A 40 -0.70 -6.37 0.21
N THR A 41 -0.44 -7.45 0.95
CA THR A 41 -1.43 -8.13 1.78
C THR A 41 -1.92 -7.21 2.89
N PRO A 42 -3.23 -6.89 2.95
CA PRO A 42 -3.76 -6.08 4.04
C PRO A 42 -3.75 -6.85 5.37
N ILE A 43 -3.43 -6.15 6.45
CA ILE A 43 -3.39 -6.70 7.80
C ILE A 43 -4.75 -6.55 8.44
N LYS A 44 -5.36 -7.66 8.88
CA LYS A 44 -6.60 -7.62 9.67
C LYS A 44 -6.29 -7.57 11.17
N ARG A 45 -6.80 -6.55 11.87
CA ARG A 45 -6.85 -6.48 13.34
C ARG A 45 -8.31 -6.52 13.78
N GLY A 46 -8.80 -7.71 14.13
CA GLY A 46 -10.21 -7.94 14.43
C GLY A 46 -11.09 -7.63 13.23
N GLN A 47 -12.01 -6.67 13.39
CA GLN A 47 -12.92 -6.22 12.32
C GLN A 47 -12.31 -5.13 11.42
N ILE A 48 -11.11 -4.63 11.73
CA ILE A 48 -10.48 -3.53 10.98
C ILE A 48 -9.45 -4.09 10.01
N VAL A 49 -9.60 -3.78 8.73
CA VAL A 49 -8.60 -4.02 7.69
C VAL A 49 -7.66 -2.82 7.64
N LEU A 50 -6.35 -3.06 7.70
CA LEU A 50 -5.31 -2.04 7.60
C LEU A 50 -4.47 -2.29 6.35
N HIS A 51 -4.20 -1.21 5.63
CA HIS A 51 -3.39 -1.21 4.42
C HIS A 51 -2.08 -0.48 4.70
N ASP A 52 -0.98 -1.10 4.30
CA ASP A 52 0.33 -0.46 4.30
C ASP A 52 0.42 0.50 3.11
N THR A 53 0.32 1.80 3.37
CA THR A 53 0.40 2.81 2.30
C THR A 53 1.77 2.81 1.64
N SER A 54 2.84 2.50 2.38
CA SER A 54 4.18 2.52 1.82
C SER A 54 4.37 1.39 0.80
N ALA A 55 3.89 0.19 1.13
CA ALA A 55 3.92 -0.94 0.21
C ALA A 55 3.03 -0.71 -1.02
N ILE A 56 1.86 -0.07 -0.84
CA ILE A 56 0.98 0.30 -1.96
C ILE A 56 1.67 1.32 -2.86
N ALA A 57 2.35 2.33 -2.30
CA ALA A 57 3.08 3.33 -3.08
C ALA A 57 4.22 2.69 -3.89
N VAL A 58 4.96 1.73 -3.31
CA VAL A 58 5.99 0.97 -4.03
C VAL A 58 5.37 0.13 -5.15
N TRP A 59 4.27 -0.56 -4.88
CA TRP A 59 3.56 -1.35 -5.89
C TRP A 59 3.03 -0.49 -7.05
N LEU A 60 2.50 0.70 -6.76
CA LEU A 60 2.07 1.68 -7.77
C LEU A 60 3.26 2.25 -8.55
N SER A 61 4.39 2.50 -7.88
CA SER A 61 5.61 3.03 -8.52
C SER A 61 6.28 2.00 -9.44
N GLY A 62 6.16 0.71 -9.13
CA GLY A 62 6.65 -0.39 -9.98
C GLY A 62 5.74 -0.73 -11.17
N GLY A 63 4.65 0.00 -11.37
CA GLY A 63 3.72 -0.20 -12.48
C GLY A 63 4.16 0.40 -13.83
N ASP A 64 5.32 1.08 -13.86
CA ASP A 64 5.82 1.81 -15.04
C ASP A 64 6.83 1.01 -15.90
N ASP A 65 7.18 -0.23 -15.53
CA ASP A 65 8.02 -1.11 -16.34
C ASP A 65 7.16 -2.09 -17.16
N LYS A 66 6.43 -1.57 -18.16
CA LYS A 66 5.73 -2.41 -19.15
C LYS A 66 6.20 -2.14 -20.57
#